data_AF-A0A850YQW3-F1
#
_entry.id   AF-A0A850YQW3-F1
#
_cell.length_a   1.000
_cell.length_b   1.000
_cell.length_c   1.000
_cell.angle_alpha   90.00
_cell.angle_beta   90.00
_cell.angle_gamma   90.00
#
_symmetry.space_group_name_H-M   'P 1'
#
loop_
_entity.id
_entity.type
_entity.pdbx_description
1 polymer ?
#
loop_
_entity_poly.entity_id
_entity_poly.type
_entity_poly.pdbx_seq_one_letter_code
_entity_poly.pdbx_strand_id
1 'polypeptide(L)'
;RLDLVLSSGQSFRWWESSPGAWTGVLGGRVWTLRQDGDRLWYTVYGEEDEHKVEEKRDGCPAKAAKLDVAETDQILRDYFQLDVGLSALYRSWAAADPLFRKVANDFPGVRVLRQDPVECLFSFICTSNNHISRITAMIERLCQAFGRRLCCLNSRPFHAFPSLSALTGADAEARLRALGFGYRAKFVSGSARAIAEGLGTEGLCQLRTAPYAEARRVLCALPGVGAKVADCVCLLSLDKAEAVPVDTHVWHIARQRYGVALGSKSLTPRAYQEIGDFFRGLWGPRAGWAQAVLFCADLRKGQ
;
A
#
# COMPACT_ATOMS: atom_id res chain seq x y z
N ARG A 1 5.66 -13.46 -5.57
CA ARG A 1 4.93 -13.41 -6.86
C ARG A 1 4.55 -11.97 -7.13
N LEU A 2 5.21 -11.30 -8.08
CA LEU A 2 4.95 -9.88 -8.36
C LEU A 2 3.50 -9.62 -8.78
N ASP A 3 2.97 -10.46 -9.67
CA ASP A 3 1.61 -10.35 -10.18
C ASP A 3 0.54 -10.44 -9.09
N LEU A 4 0.74 -11.29 -8.09
CA LEU A 4 -0.20 -11.43 -6.98
C LEU A 4 -0.08 -10.29 -5.96
N VAL A 5 1.13 -9.75 -5.75
CA VAL A 5 1.35 -8.71 -4.74
C VAL A 5 1.04 -7.32 -5.29
N LEU A 6 1.63 -6.94 -6.42
CA LEU A 6 1.57 -5.58 -6.94
C LEU A 6 0.20 -5.19 -7.53
N SER A 7 -0.66 -6.17 -7.82
CA SER A 7 -2.05 -5.95 -8.26
C SER A 7 -3.11 -6.14 -7.17
N SER A 8 -2.71 -6.52 -5.95
CA SER A 8 -3.65 -6.87 -4.86
C SER A 8 -4.24 -5.69 -4.10
N GLY A 9 -4.07 -4.45 -4.57
CA GLY A 9 -4.56 -3.26 -3.87
C GLY A 9 -3.79 -2.91 -2.59
N GLN A 10 -2.63 -3.52 -2.36
CA GLN A 10 -1.70 -3.10 -1.29
C GLN A 10 -1.03 -1.76 -1.63
N SER A 11 -0.55 -1.63 -2.87
CA SER A 11 0.00 -0.41 -3.43
C SER A 11 -0.76 -0.06 -4.71
N PHE A 12 -0.79 1.24 -5.04
CA PHE A 12 -1.46 1.78 -6.23
C PHE A 12 -0.46 2.44 -7.20
N ARG A 13 0.82 2.13 -7.03
CA ARG A 13 1.95 2.80 -7.72
C ARG A 13 2.70 1.89 -8.69
N TRP A 14 2.17 0.70 -8.94
CA TRP A 14 2.73 -0.30 -9.83
C TRP A 14 1.73 -0.65 -10.93
N TRP A 15 2.23 -0.89 -12.14
CA TRP A 15 1.47 -1.45 -13.24
C TRP A 15 2.34 -2.38 -14.07
N GLU A 16 1.71 -3.30 -14.78
CA GLU A 16 2.39 -4.17 -15.72
C GLU A 16 2.70 -3.38 -17.01
N SER A 17 3.98 -3.03 -17.21
CA SER A 17 4.44 -2.25 -18.36
C SER A 17 4.64 -3.10 -19.61
N SER A 18 4.94 -4.38 -19.40
CA SER A 18 5.03 -5.44 -20.41
C SER A 18 4.82 -6.79 -19.70
N PRO A 19 4.51 -7.89 -20.41
CA PRO A 19 4.18 -9.17 -19.76
C PRO A 19 5.23 -9.61 -18.72
N GLY A 20 4.82 -9.69 -17.45
CA GLY A 20 5.66 -10.05 -16.31
C GLY A 20 6.60 -8.96 -15.78
N ALA A 21 6.62 -7.77 -16.39
CA ALA A 21 7.41 -6.63 -15.96
C ALA A 21 6.53 -5.54 -15.34
N TRP A 22 6.86 -5.15 -14.12
CA TRP A 22 6.11 -4.20 -13.32
C TRP A 22 6.88 -2.91 -13.16
N THR A 23 6.34 -1.80 -13.67
CA THR A 23 6.95 -0.48 -13.50
C THR A 23 6.20 0.30 -12.44
N GLY A 24 6.92 1.03 -11.58
CA GLY A 24 6.33 1.81 -10.51
C GLY A 24 7.31 2.76 -9.83
N VAL A 25 6.83 3.46 -8.81
CA VAL A 25 7.64 4.40 -8.02
C VAL A 25 7.85 3.84 -6.61
N LEU A 26 9.11 3.83 -6.17
CA LEU A 26 9.53 3.38 -4.85
C LEU A 26 10.74 4.20 -4.40
N GLY A 27 10.76 4.70 -3.16
CA GLY A 27 11.90 5.44 -2.61
C GLY A 27 12.29 6.67 -3.44
N GLY A 28 11.29 7.38 -3.98
CA GLY A 28 11.52 8.57 -4.83
C GLY A 28 12.12 8.27 -6.21
N ARG A 29 12.11 7.02 -6.67
CA ARG A 29 12.70 6.59 -7.94
C ARG A 29 11.73 5.76 -8.74
N VAL A 30 11.96 5.66 -10.05
CA VAL A 30 11.20 4.77 -10.92
C VAL A 30 11.92 3.45 -11.05
N TRP A 31 11.17 2.36 -10.98
CA TRP A 31 11.66 0.99 -11.00
C TRP A 31 10.90 0.19 -12.04
N THR A 32 11.59 -0.71 -12.73
CA THR A 32 10.95 -1.82 -13.45
C THR A 32 11.44 -3.12 -12.83
N LEU A 33 10.51 -3.97 -12.38
CA LEU A 33 10.78 -5.24 -11.72
C LEU A 33 10.31 -6.40 -12.59
N ARG A 34 11.09 -7.47 -12.65
CA ARG A 34 10.69 -8.73 -13.29
C ARG A 34 11.11 -9.90 -12.41
N GLN A 35 10.23 -10.88 -12.26
CA GLN A 35 10.54 -12.10 -11.53
C GLN A 35 10.79 -13.23 -12.52
N ASP A 36 11.85 -14.00 -12.29
CA ASP A 36 12.11 -15.26 -12.98
C ASP A 36 12.58 -16.30 -11.97
N GLY A 37 11.77 -17.34 -11.75
CA GLY A 37 11.98 -18.31 -10.68
C GLY A 37 12.12 -17.66 -9.29
N ASP A 38 13.26 -17.89 -8.66
CA ASP A 38 13.67 -17.35 -7.36
C ASP A 38 14.41 -16.00 -7.44
N ARG A 39 14.60 -15.46 -8.65
CA ARG A 39 15.32 -14.20 -8.88
C ARG A 39 14.36 -13.04 -9.12
N LEU A 40 14.69 -11.91 -8.50
CA LEU A 40 14.06 -10.62 -8.76
C LEU A 40 15.05 -9.74 -9.54
N TRP A 41 14.73 -9.46 -10.80
CA TRP A 41 15.46 -8.54 -11.66
C TRP A 41 14.86 -7.14 -11.52
N TYR A 42 15.71 -6.12 -11.55
CA TYR A 42 15.28 -4.74 -11.46
C TYR A 42 16.09 -3.81 -12.38
N THR A 43 15.44 -2.73 -12.81
CA THR A 43 16.05 -1.55 -13.43
C THR A 43 15.59 -0.32 -12.67
N VAL A 44 16.53 0.53 -12.26
CA VAL A 44 16.23 1.82 -11.60
C VAL A 44 16.52 2.95 -12.57
N TYR A 45 15.56 3.86 -12.70
CA TYR A 45 15.69 5.05 -13.52
C TYR A 45 15.94 6.27 -12.63
N GLY A 46 16.81 7.16 -13.11
CA GLY A 46 17.23 8.35 -12.38
C GLY A 46 16.29 9.52 -12.54
N GLU A 47 16.58 10.56 -11.76
CA GLU A 47 16.01 11.86 -12.00
C GLU A 47 16.58 12.44 -13.30
N GLU A 48 15.72 12.92 -14.17
CA GLU A 48 16.15 13.78 -15.29
C GLU A 48 16.65 15.09 -14.69
N ASP A 49 17.95 15.39 -14.83
CA ASP A 49 18.48 16.74 -14.53
C ASP A 49 17.73 17.74 -15.43
N GLU A 50 16.85 18.58 -14.86
CA GLU A 50 16.13 19.63 -15.60
C GLU A 50 17.09 20.62 -16.30
N HIS A 51 18.36 20.68 -15.87
CA HIS A 51 19.42 21.52 -16.47
C HIS A 51 20.19 20.86 -17.63
N LYS A 52 19.85 19.63 -18.05
CA LYS A 52 20.47 18.96 -19.21
C LYS A 52 19.52 18.71 -20.38
N VAL A 53 18.32 19.30 -20.34
CA VAL A 53 17.24 19.05 -21.32
C VAL A 53 17.53 19.66 -22.69
N GLU A 54 18.47 20.61 -22.82
CA GLU A 54 18.70 21.29 -24.12
C GLU A 54 19.54 20.50 -25.15
N GLU A 55 20.21 19.39 -24.80
CA GLU A 55 21.16 18.75 -25.73
C GLU A 55 20.93 17.27 -26.10
N LYS A 56 19.77 16.64 -25.82
CA LYS A 56 19.54 15.25 -26.25
C LYS A 56 18.26 15.07 -27.06
N ARG A 57 18.43 14.99 -28.38
CA ARG A 57 17.41 14.58 -29.36
C ARG A 57 17.24 13.06 -29.52
N ASP A 58 18.00 12.24 -28.80
CA ASP A 58 17.85 10.78 -28.83
C ASP A 58 17.19 10.30 -27.54
N GLY A 59 16.01 9.68 -27.69
CA GLY A 59 15.06 9.28 -26.63
C GLY A 59 15.53 8.20 -25.65
N CYS A 60 16.77 8.29 -25.15
CA CYS A 60 17.26 7.51 -24.02
C CYS A 60 17.30 8.41 -22.77
N PRO A 61 16.59 8.06 -21.68
CA PRO A 61 16.61 8.85 -20.46
C PRO A 61 18.04 8.92 -19.88
N ALA A 62 18.36 10.06 -19.27
CA ALA A 62 19.63 10.26 -18.58
C ALA A 62 19.80 9.20 -17.48
N LYS A 63 20.96 8.53 -17.46
CA LYS A 63 21.28 7.58 -16.38
C LYS A 63 21.37 8.35 -15.06
N ALA A 64 20.60 7.90 -14.07
CA ALA A 64 20.72 8.32 -12.68
C ALA A 64 22.17 8.38 -12.22
N ALA A 65 22.47 9.19 -11.20
CA ALA A 65 23.53 8.84 -10.27
C ALA A 65 23.28 7.38 -9.83
N LYS A 66 24.16 6.47 -10.27
CA LYS A 66 24.03 5.04 -9.98
C LYS A 66 24.02 4.89 -8.46
N LEU A 67 22.89 4.44 -7.91
CA LEU A 67 22.91 3.86 -6.58
C LEU A 67 23.91 2.72 -6.57
N ASP A 68 24.56 2.54 -5.42
CA ASP A 68 25.26 1.30 -5.22
C ASP A 68 24.25 0.12 -5.23
N VAL A 69 24.75 -1.05 -5.59
CA VAL A 69 23.92 -2.25 -5.71
C VAL A 69 23.36 -2.69 -4.35
N ALA A 70 24.10 -2.48 -3.27
CA ALA A 70 23.70 -2.82 -1.90
C ALA A 70 22.57 -1.92 -1.38
N GLU A 71 22.60 -0.61 -1.63
CA GLU A 71 21.52 0.33 -1.30
C GLU A 71 20.24 -0.07 -2.04
N THR A 72 20.38 -0.40 -3.33
CA THR A 72 19.26 -0.86 -4.14
C THR A 72 18.67 -2.18 -3.61
N ASP A 73 19.52 -3.15 -3.27
CA ASP A 73 19.11 -4.43 -2.70
C ASP A 73 18.41 -4.21 -1.35
N GLN A 74 18.93 -3.33 -0.49
CA GLN A 74 18.34 -3.02 0.80
C GLN A 74 16.94 -2.39 0.68
N ILE A 75 16.72 -1.49 -0.30
CA ILE A 75 15.39 -0.90 -0.56
C ILE A 75 14.39 -1.99 -0.95
N LEU A 76 14.76 -2.90 -1.87
CA LEU A 76 13.87 -3.97 -2.31
C LEU A 76 13.62 -5.01 -1.21
N ARG A 77 14.66 -5.37 -0.45
CA ARG A 77 14.56 -6.26 0.70
C ARG A 77 13.61 -5.72 1.75
N ASP A 78 13.70 -4.43 2.07
CA ASP A 78 12.80 -3.76 3.01
C ASP A 78 11.37 -3.71 2.47
N TYR A 79 11.19 -3.19 1.25
CA TYR A 79 9.86 -2.99 0.67
C TYR A 79 9.06 -4.30 0.50
N PHE A 80 9.71 -5.38 0.07
CA PHE A 80 9.09 -6.71 -0.03
C PHE A 80 9.22 -7.54 1.25
N GLN A 81 9.90 -7.04 2.28
CA GLN A 81 10.19 -7.72 3.55
C GLN A 81 10.83 -9.10 3.35
N LEU A 82 11.84 -9.18 2.48
CA LEU A 82 12.40 -10.44 1.97
C LEU A 82 13.02 -11.34 3.05
N ASP A 83 13.43 -10.75 4.18
CA ASP A 83 14.03 -11.49 5.30
C ASP A 83 12.98 -12.31 6.10
N VAL A 84 11.69 -12.05 5.90
CA VAL A 84 10.62 -12.83 6.53
C VAL A 84 10.45 -14.17 5.80
N GLY A 85 10.64 -15.29 6.50
CA GLY A 85 10.47 -16.65 5.98
C GLY A 85 9.02 -17.01 5.63
N LEU A 86 8.53 -16.54 4.48
CA LEU A 86 7.12 -16.67 4.06
C LEU A 86 6.63 -18.12 4.00
N SER A 87 7.46 -19.06 3.54
CA SER A 87 7.07 -20.47 3.45
C SER A 87 6.75 -21.08 4.82
N ALA A 88 7.44 -20.66 5.88
CA ALA A 88 7.15 -21.11 7.24
C ALA A 88 5.80 -20.57 7.72
N LEU A 89 5.49 -19.31 7.40
CA LEU A 89 4.20 -18.71 7.71
C LEU A 89 3.04 -19.42 6.99
N TYR A 90 3.18 -19.68 5.69
CA TYR A 90 2.20 -20.44 4.92
C TYR A 90 1.91 -21.82 5.52
N ARG A 91 2.95 -22.56 5.96
CA ARG A 91 2.78 -23.84 6.65
C ARG A 91 2.01 -23.69 7.96
N SER A 92 2.36 -22.69 8.77
CA SER A 92 1.69 -22.43 10.05
C SER A 92 0.20 -22.08 9.87
N TRP A 93 -0.11 -21.17 8.95
CA TRP A 93 -1.50 -20.76 8.69
C TRP A 93 -2.32 -21.88 8.06
N ALA A 94 -1.73 -22.66 7.13
CA ALA A 94 -2.39 -23.82 6.56
C ALA A 94 -2.65 -24.94 7.58
N ALA A 95 -1.81 -25.06 8.61
CA ALA A 95 -2.05 -25.99 9.72
C ALA A 95 -3.23 -25.54 10.59
N ALA A 96 -3.33 -24.24 10.88
CA ALA A 96 -4.36 -23.66 11.72
C ALA A 96 -5.73 -23.50 11.03
N ASP A 97 -5.76 -23.28 9.70
CA ASP A 97 -6.97 -22.95 8.97
C ASP A 97 -7.11 -23.77 7.67
N PRO A 98 -8.11 -24.68 7.60
CA PRO A 98 -8.42 -25.44 6.39
C PRO A 98 -8.80 -24.56 5.18
N LEU A 99 -9.43 -23.41 5.40
CA LEU A 99 -9.75 -22.48 4.32
C LEU A 99 -8.47 -21.89 3.73
N PHE A 100 -7.58 -21.38 4.59
CA PHE A 100 -6.28 -20.90 4.17
C PHE A 100 -5.50 -21.99 3.41
N ARG A 101 -5.47 -23.23 3.93
CA ARG A 101 -4.78 -24.35 3.25
C ARG A 101 -5.25 -24.55 1.82
N LYS A 102 -6.56 -24.43 1.56
CA LYS A 102 -7.10 -24.54 0.20
C LYS A 102 -6.64 -23.39 -0.69
N VAL A 103 -6.62 -22.17 -0.17
CA VAL A 103 -6.26 -20.95 -0.93
C VAL A 103 -4.75 -20.86 -1.18
N ALA A 104 -3.93 -21.30 -0.23
CA ALA A 104 -2.47 -21.16 -0.24
C ALA A 104 -1.79 -21.78 -1.46
N ASN A 105 -2.38 -22.84 -2.03
CA ASN A 105 -1.85 -23.52 -3.21
C ASN A 105 -1.99 -22.68 -4.49
N ASP A 106 -3.13 -22.00 -4.65
CA ASP A 106 -3.44 -21.19 -5.84
C ASP A 106 -2.83 -19.78 -5.75
N PHE A 107 -2.55 -19.31 -4.52
CA PHE A 107 -2.05 -17.97 -4.23
C PHE A 107 -0.69 -18.01 -3.48
N PRO A 108 0.37 -18.62 -4.06
CA PRO A 108 1.67 -18.71 -3.42
C PRO A 108 2.42 -17.37 -3.47
N GLY A 109 3.24 -17.11 -2.46
CA GLY A 109 4.18 -15.98 -2.52
C GLY A 109 3.53 -14.60 -2.45
N VAL A 110 2.33 -14.50 -1.85
CA VAL A 110 1.68 -13.23 -1.50
C VAL A 110 2.37 -12.69 -0.24
N ARG A 111 3.08 -11.58 -0.40
CA ARG A 111 3.76 -10.85 0.68
C ARG A 111 2.99 -9.58 1.02
N VAL A 112 3.21 -9.09 2.23
CA VAL A 112 2.77 -7.75 2.65
C VAL A 112 3.89 -6.75 2.37
N LEU A 113 3.58 -5.71 1.60
CA LEU A 113 4.53 -4.63 1.30
C LEU A 113 4.79 -3.77 2.55
N ARG A 114 6.00 -3.22 2.67
CA ARG A 114 6.38 -2.24 3.68
C ARG A 114 6.53 -0.87 3.04
N GLN A 115 5.41 -0.16 2.95
CA GLN A 115 5.29 1.11 2.26
C GLN A 115 5.78 2.29 3.13
N ASP A 116 6.04 3.42 2.46
CA ASP A 116 6.20 4.70 3.12
C ASP A 116 4.89 5.09 3.86
N PRO A 117 4.94 5.51 5.14
CA PRO A 117 3.74 5.83 5.92
C PRO A 117 2.90 6.97 5.35
N VAL A 118 3.51 7.99 4.73
CA VAL A 118 2.80 9.12 4.13
C VAL A 118 2.06 8.65 2.88
N GLU A 119 2.77 8.01 1.96
CA GLU A 119 2.19 7.45 0.74
C GLU A 119 1.05 6.46 1.07
N CYS A 120 1.29 5.55 2.01
CA CYS A 120 0.30 4.56 2.43
C CYS A 120 -0.94 5.24 3.01
N LEU A 121 -0.78 6.17 3.95
CA LEU A 121 -1.91 6.84 4.60
C LEU A 121 -2.80 7.58 3.60
N PHE A 122 -2.22 8.47 2.79
CA PHE A 122 -3.00 9.27 1.85
C PHE A 122 -3.57 8.43 0.70
N SER A 123 -2.89 7.35 0.32
CA SER A 123 -3.46 6.36 -0.60
C SER A 123 -4.69 5.68 -0.02
N PHE A 124 -4.63 5.22 1.23
CA PHE A 124 -5.73 4.49 1.85
C PHE A 124 -6.92 5.38 2.24
N ILE A 125 -6.73 6.67 2.52
CA ILE A 125 -7.83 7.65 2.60
C ILE A 125 -8.68 7.64 1.32
N CYS A 126 -8.03 7.46 0.16
CA CYS A 126 -8.69 7.41 -1.16
C CYS A 126 -9.47 6.12 -1.43
N THR A 127 -9.28 5.07 -0.62
CA THR A 127 -9.89 3.74 -0.83
C THR A 127 -11.31 3.61 -0.28
N SER A 128 -11.69 4.46 0.68
CA SER A 128 -12.99 4.42 1.34
C SER A 128 -14.13 4.50 0.31
N ASN A 129 -15.03 3.52 0.23
CA ASN A 129 -16.13 3.44 -0.75
C ASN A 129 -15.69 3.70 -2.21
N ASN A 130 -14.71 2.93 -2.68
CA ASN A 130 -14.08 3.10 -3.99
C ASN A 130 -13.59 1.73 -4.53
N HIS A 131 -13.13 1.68 -5.78
CA HIS A 131 -12.59 0.45 -6.40
C HIS A 131 -11.18 0.67 -6.96
N ILE A 132 -10.38 -0.40 -7.05
CA ILE A 132 -8.94 -0.36 -7.31
C ILE A 132 -8.59 0.51 -8.52
N SER A 133 -9.24 0.33 -9.67
CA SER A 133 -8.92 1.09 -10.89
C SER A 133 -9.08 2.61 -10.73
N ARG A 134 -10.15 3.08 -10.08
CA ARG A 134 -10.36 4.51 -9.80
C ARG A 134 -9.40 5.02 -8.74
N ILE A 135 -9.09 4.21 -7.72
CA ILE A 135 -8.09 4.58 -6.70
C ILE A 135 -6.74 4.80 -7.38
N THR A 136 -6.26 3.85 -8.18
CA THR A 136 -5.01 3.97 -8.93
C THR A 136 -4.96 5.24 -9.78
N ALA A 137 -6.01 5.53 -10.55
CA ALA A 137 -6.08 6.75 -11.35
C ALA A 137 -6.11 8.04 -10.49
N MET A 138 -6.76 8.01 -9.32
CA MET A 138 -6.76 9.14 -8.39
C MET A 138 -5.37 9.40 -7.82
N ILE A 139 -4.65 8.34 -7.41
CA ILE A 139 -3.29 8.46 -6.87
C ILE A 139 -2.30 8.92 -7.95
N GLU A 140 -2.47 8.47 -9.20
CA GLU A 140 -1.67 9.00 -10.31
C GLU A 140 -1.88 10.50 -10.50
N ARG A 141 -3.13 10.99 -10.55
CA ARG A 141 -3.44 12.43 -10.63
C ARG A 141 -2.92 13.22 -9.44
N LEU A 142 -2.98 12.67 -8.24
CA LEU A 142 -2.42 13.27 -7.03
C LEU A 142 -0.92 13.50 -7.17
N CYS A 143 -0.19 12.47 -7.58
CA CYS A 143 1.26 12.55 -7.74
C CYS A 143 1.64 13.49 -8.89
N GLN A 144 0.89 13.50 -10.00
CA GLN A 144 1.13 14.43 -11.10
C GLN A 144 0.92 15.89 -10.69
N ALA A 145 -0.08 16.18 -9.86
CA ALA A 145 -0.42 17.56 -9.49
C ALA A 145 0.41 18.11 -8.32
N PHE A 146 0.80 17.27 -7.36
CA PHE A 146 1.44 17.70 -6.11
C PHE A 146 2.82 17.06 -5.88
N GLY A 147 3.21 16.08 -6.68
CA GLY A 147 4.50 15.40 -6.58
C GLY A 147 5.53 16.04 -7.49
N ARG A 148 6.80 15.97 -7.07
CA ARG A 148 7.93 16.36 -7.91
C ARG A 148 8.08 15.37 -9.08
N ARG A 149 8.33 15.85 -10.29
CA ARG A 149 8.65 15.01 -11.45
C ARG A 149 9.97 14.27 -11.23
N LEU A 150 9.98 12.98 -11.58
CA LEU A 150 11.15 12.10 -11.47
C LEU A 150 11.80 11.91 -12.84
N CYS A 151 11.10 11.29 -13.78
CA CYS A 151 11.59 11.05 -15.14
C CYS A 151 10.43 10.84 -16.11
N CYS A 152 10.74 10.65 -17.39
CA CYS A 152 9.79 10.24 -18.41
C CYS A 152 10.23 8.92 -19.04
N LEU A 153 9.35 7.91 -19.07
CA LEU A 153 9.60 6.65 -19.80
C LEU A 153 8.53 6.48 -20.87
N ASN A 154 8.93 6.32 -22.14
CA ASN A 154 8.01 6.16 -23.28
C ASN A 154 6.89 7.22 -23.30
N SER A 155 7.27 8.50 -23.13
CA SER A 155 6.34 9.64 -23.07
C SER A 155 5.38 9.65 -21.87
N ARG A 156 5.52 8.72 -20.92
CA ARG A 156 4.77 8.73 -19.66
C ARG A 156 5.60 9.41 -18.56
N PRO A 157 5.13 10.53 -17.97
CA PRO A 157 5.83 11.19 -16.88
C PRO A 157 5.57 10.48 -15.54
N PHE A 158 6.62 10.36 -14.76
CA PHE A 158 6.59 9.80 -13.41
C PHE A 158 6.84 10.89 -12.39
N HIS A 159 6.12 10.83 -11.29
CA HIS A 159 6.21 11.80 -10.19
C HIS A 159 6.38 11.05 -8.88
N ALA A 160 7.11 11.64 -7.94
CA ALA A 160 7.14 11.19 -6.55
C ALA A 160 5.74 11.30 -5.92
N PHE A 161 5.53 10.61 -4.81
CA PHE A 161 4.38 10.91 -3.97
C PHE A 161 4.53 12.33 -3.39
N PRO A 162 3.45 13.11 -3.23
CA PRO A 162 3.54 14.46 -2.67
C PRO A 162 4.15 14.46 -1.26
N SER A 163 4.97 15.47 -0.96
CA SER A 163 5.36 15.74 0.41
C SER A 163 4.16 16.16 1.25
N LEU A 164 4.26 16.04 2.57
CA LEU A 164 3.23 16.52 3.48
C LEU A 164 2.97 18.02 3.26
N SER A 165 4.03 18.83 3.10
CA SER A 165 3.95 20.26 2.84
C SER A 165 3.24 20.62 1.53
N ALA A 166 3.33 19.78 0.50
CA ALA A 166 2.61 20.01 -0.75
C ALA A 166 1.09 19.86 -0.59
N LEU A 167 0.63 19.12 0.44
CA LEU A 167 -0.78 18.85 0.70
C LEU A 167 -1.41 19.78 1.75
N THR A 168 -0.61 20.61 2.44
CA THR A 168 -1.12 21.57 3.45
C THR A 168 -1.53 22.92 2.88
N GLY A 169 -1.18 23.21 1.62
CA GLY A 169 -1.46 24.48 0.94
C GLY A 169 -2.93 24.92 1.04
N ALA A 170 -3.16 26.24 1.07
CA ALA A 170 -4.50 26.81 1.18
C ALA A 170 -5.42 26.38 0.02
N ASP A 171 -4.86 26.19 -1.17
CA ASP A 171 -5.53 25.76 -2.40
C ASP A 171 -5.62 24.23 -2.56
N ALA A 172 -4.94 23.45 -1.70
CA ALA A 172 -4.79 22.00 -1.88
C ALA A 172 -6.14 21.27 -1.95
N GLU A 173 -7.09 21.60 -1.06
CA GLU A 173 -8.42 21.00 -1.09
C GLU A 173 -9.17 21.32 -2.41
N ALA A 174 -9.14 22.58 -2.86
CA ALA A 174 -9.82 23.00 -4.07
C ALA A 174 -9.26 22.29 -5.31
N ARG A 175 -7.93 22.18 -5.40
CA ARG A 175 -7.24 21.43 -6.46
C ARG A 175 -7.57 19.94 -6.43
N LEU A 176 -7.59 19.31 -5.26
CA LEU A 176 -8.00 17.90 -5.11
C LEU A 176 -9.46 17.68 -5.56
N ARG A 177 -10.37 18.61 -5.25
CA ARG A 177 -11.76 18.56 -5.75
C ARG A 177 -11.81 18.62 -7.27
N ALA A 178 -11.06 19.53 -7.89
CA ALA A 178 -10.94 19.63 -9.35
C ALA A 178 -10.39 18.33 -9.99
N LEU A 179 -9.53 17.59 -9.29
CA LEU A 179 -8.98 16.29 -9.73
C LEU A 179 -9.92 15.09 -9.48
N GLY A 180 -11.14 15.33 -8.99
CA GLY A 180 -12.17 14.31 -8.81
C GLY A 180 -12.10 13.53 -7.50
N PHE A 181 -11.45 14.08 -6.45
CA PHE A 181 -11.39 13.43 -5.13
C PHE A 181 -12.73 13.47 -4.38
N GLY A 182 -13.64 14.36 -4.78
CA GLY A 182 -14.94 14.54 -4.14
C GLY A 182 -14.78 14.91 -2.66
N TYR A 183 -15.56 14.28 -1.79
CA TYR A 183 -15.48 14.54 -0.33
C TYR A 183 -14.12 14.18 0.28
N ARG A 184 -13.34 13.28 -0.35
CA ARG A 184 -12.03 12.85 0.15
C ARG A 184 -10.98 13.95 0.04
N ALA A 185 -11.21 14.97 -0.79
CA ALA A 185 -10.33 16.13 -0.87
C ALA A 185 -10.14 16.79 0.51
N LYS A 186 -11.24 16.96 1.27
CA LYS A 186 -11.22 17.48 2.64
C LYS A 186 -10.46 16.58 3.61
N PHE A 187 -10.52 15.27 3.42
CA PHE A 187 -9.82 14.30 4.26
C PHE A 187 -8.31 14.30 4.01
N VAL A 188 -7.90 14.37 2.74
CA VAL A 188 -6.49 14.45 2.35
C VAL A 188 -5.88 15.77 2.87
N SER A 189 -6.47 16.92 2.55
CA SER A 189 -5.95 18.21 3.01
C SER A 189 -6.02 18.35 4.54
N GLY A 190 -7.13 17.92 5.15
CA GLY A 190 -7.32 17.98 6.60
C GLY A 190 -6.36 17.09 7.37
N SER A 191 -6.14 15.85 6.92
CA SER A 191 -5.14 14.96 7.52
C SER A 191 -3.72 15.48 7.33
N ALA A 192 -3.40 16.05 6.17
CA ALA A 192 -2.08 16.66 5.95
C ALA A 192 -1.81 17.79 6.93
N ARG A 193 -2.77 18.69 7.17
CA ARG A 193 -2.64 19.76 8.17
C ARG A 193 -2.55 19.22 9.59
N ALA A 194 -3.42 18.29 9.97
CA ALA A 194 -3.40 17.70 11.31
C ALA A 194 -2.07 17.00 11.63
N ILE A 195 -1.47 16.32 10.65
CA ILE A 195 -0.13 15.72 10.82
C ILE A 195 0.93 16.81 10.90
N ALA A 196 0.90 17.81 10.02
CA ALA A 196 1.91 18.87 10.00
C ALA A 196 1.92 19.71 11.29
N GLU A 197 0.75 19.96 11.88
CA GLU A 197 0.59 20.68 13.15
C GLU A 197 0.86 19.81 14.38
N GLY A 198 0.71 18.49 14.25
CA GLY A 198 0.89 17.53 15.33
C GLY A 198 2.23 16.80 15.26
N LEU A 199 2.17 15.53 14.84
CA LEU A 199 3.30 14.59 14.91
C LEU A 199 4.38 14.78 13.83
N GLY A 200 4.09 15.51 12.76
CA GLY A 200 4.96 15.66 11.60
C GLY A 200 5.20 14.34 10.82
N THR A 201 5.99 14.40 9.75
CA THR A 201 6.35 13.19 8.98
C THR A 201 7.15 12.21 9.82
N GLU A 202 8.08 12.70 10.65
CA GLU A 202 8.91 11.87 11.52
C GLU A 202 8.08 11.12 12.57
N GLY A 203 7.13 11.79 13.23
CA GLY A 203 6.25 11.14 14.19
C GLY A 203 5.38 10.06 13.54
N LEU A 204 5.03 10.20 12.26
CA LEU A 204 4.24 9.19 11.55
C LEU A 204 5.09 7.93 11.32
N CYS A 205 6.36 8.12 10.95
CA CYS A 205 7.34 7.04 10.85
C CYS A 205 7.61 6.38 12.21
N GLN A 206 7.67 7.14 13.31
CA GLN A 206 7.87 6.60 14.66
C GLN A 206 6.72 5.70 15.13
N LEU A 207 5.53 5.78 14.53
CA LEU A 207 4.46 4.80 14.83
C LEU A 207 4.85 3.35 14.47
N ARG A 208 5.90 3.14 13.65
CA ARG A 208 6.50 1.81 13.43
C ARG A 208 6.96 1.13 14.71
N THR A 209 7.45 1.89 15.70
CA THR A 209 7.91 1.33 16.98
C THR A 209 6.85 1.37 18.08
N ALA A 210 5.74 2.11 17.87
CA ALA A 210 4.64 2.18 18.83
C ALA A 210 3.85 0.84 18.92
N PRO A 211 3.14 0.55 20.02
CA PRO A 211 2.21 -0.58 20.05
C PRO A 211 1.10 -0.43 19.01
N TYR A 212 0.60 -1.54 18.44
CA TYR A 212 -0.46 -1.53 17.43
C TYR A 212 -1.70 -0.73 17.86
N ALA A 213 -2.19 -0.93 19.09
CA ALA A 213 -3.35 -0.22 19.61
C ALA A 213 -3.16 1.30 19.62
N GLU A 214 -1.95 1.77 19.94
CA GLU A 214 -1.61 3.19 19.97
C GLU A 214 -1.49 3.77 18.57
N ALA A 215 -0.75 3.10 17.67
CA ALA A 215 -0.64 3.52 16.28
C ALA A 215 -2.01 3.65 15.61
N ARG A 216 -2.89 2.66 15.83
CA ARG A 216 -4.27 2.67 15.33
C ARG A 216 -5.09 3.82 15.93
N ARG A 217 -4.97 4.08 17.24
CA ARG A 217 -5.66 5.18 17.92
C ARG A 217 -5.27 6.53 17.35
N VAL A 218 -3.97 6.76 17.16
CA VAL A 218 -3.43 8.00 16.57
C VAL A 218 -3.95 8.18 15.14
N LEU A 219 -3.88 7.14 14.31
CA LEU A 219 -4.36 7.20 12.93
C LEU A 219 -5.87 7.50 12.86
N CYS A 220 -6.70 6.86 13.70
CA CYS A 220 -8.14 7.08 13.72
C CYS A 220 -8.57 8.50 14.14
N ALA A 221 -7.67 9.30 14.72
CA ALA A 221 -7.95 10.71 15.02
C ALA A 221 -7.90 11.61 13.77
N LEU A 222 -7.33 11.11 12.66
CA LEU A 222 -7.17 11.87 11.43
C LEU A 222 -8.45 11.94 10.59
N PRO A 223 -8.73 13.08 9.93
CA PRO A 223 -9.88 13.24 9.05
C PRO A 223 -9.97 12.16 7.95
N GLY A 224 -11.07 11.41 7.94
CA GLY A 224 -11.32 10.37 6.93
C GLY A 224 -10.64 9.03 7.20
N VAL A 225 -9.99 8.86 8.35
CA VAL A 225 -9.35 7.61 8.76
C VAL A 225 -10.23 6.89 9.78
N GLY A 226 -10.99 5.91 9.31
CA GLY A 226 -11.71 4.97 10.18
C GLY A 226 -10.87 3.72 10.50
N ALA A 227 -11.43 2.82 11.32
CA ALA A 227 -10.78 1.57 11.75
C ALA A 227 -10.12 0.78 10.62
N LYS A 228 -10.83 0.58 9.50
CA LYS A 228 -10.32 -0.13 8.32
C LYS A 228 -9.10 0.55 7.71
N VAL A 229 -9.17 1.86 7.51
CA VAL A 229 -8.06 2.64 6.92
C VAL A 229 -6.87 2.62 7.86
N ALA A 230 -7.08 2.82 9.16
CA ALA A 230 -6.03 2.74 10.17
C ALA A 230 -5.34 1.38 10.18
N ASP A 231 -6.11 0.28 10.12
CA ASP A 231 -5.54 -1.08 10.09
C ASP A 231 -4.79 -1.36 8.79
N CYS A 232 -5.25 -0.85 7.64
CA CYS A 232 -4.50 -0.93 6.39
C CYS A 232 -3.13 -0.24 6.53
N VAL A 233 -3.10 0.97 7.06
CA VAL A 233 -1.85 1.73 7.26
C VAL A 233 -0.94 1.05 8.28
N CYS A 234 -1.51 0.53 9.37
CA CYS A 234 -0.79 -0.25 10.38
C CYS A 234 -0.10 -1.47 9.76
N LEU A 235 -0.84 -2.26 8.97
CA LEU A 235 -0.35 -3.47 8.34
C LEU A 235 0.71 -3.20 7.26
N LEU A 236 0.47 -2.18 6.43
CA LEU A 236 1.19 -1.97 5.17
C LEU A 236 2.32 -0.94 5.26
N SER A 237 2.47 -0.22 6.37
CA SER A 237 3.53 0.79 6.50
C SER A 237 4.09 0.99 7.92
N LEU A 238 3.39 0.52 8.96
CA LEU A 238 3.79 0.73 10.37
C LEU A 238 4.20 -0.56 11.10
N ASP A 239 4.55 -1.61 10.36
CA ASP A 239 5.10 -2.86 10.90
C ASP A 239 4.18 -3.62 11.87
N LYS A 240 2.85 -3.42 11.79
CA LYS A 240 1.85 -4.10 12.63
C LYS A 240 1.28 -5.32 11.91
N ALA A 241 2.04 -6.41 11.85
CA ALA A 241 1.66 -7.61 11.12
C ALA A 241 0.38 -8.29 11.66
N GLU A 242 -0.02 -7.95 12.89
CA GLU A 242 -1.24 -8.38 13.57
C GLU A 242 -2.49 -7.58 13.19
N ALA A 243 -2.34 -6.44 12.50
CA ALA A 243 -3.47 -5.61 12.08
C ALA A 243 -4.29 -6.33 11.00
N VAL A 244 -5.61 -6.43 11.20
CA VAL A 244 -6.54 -7.12 10.30
C VAL A 244 -7.58 -6.12 9.81
N PRO A 245 -7.41 -5.53 8.61
CA PRO A 245 -8.39 -4.62 8.05
C PRO A 245 -9.69 -5.37 7.72
N VAL A 246 -10.80 -4.97 8.33
CA VAL A 246 -12.11 -5.59 8.09
C VAL A 246 -12.97 -4.65 7.26
N ASP A 247 -13.23 -5.00 6.00
CA ASP A 247 -14.23 -4.36 5.16
C ASP A 247 -15.49 -5.23 5.07
N THR A 248 -16.42 -4.85 4.18
CA THR A 248 -17.63 -5.62 3.94
C THR A 248 -17.34 -7.01 3.38
N HIS A 249 -16.30 -7.20 2.57
CA HIS A 249 -15.94 -8.50 2.01
C HIS A 249 -15.40 -9.43 3.09
N VAL A 250 -14.43 -8.94 3.89
CA VAL A 250 -13.88 -9.68 5.03
C VAL A 250 -14.97 -10.02 6.04
N TRP A 251 -15.91 -9.09 6.28
CA TRP A 251 -17.08 -9.34 7.13
C TRP A 251 -17.96 -10.49 6.60
N HIS A 252 -18.24 -10.53 5.29
CA HIS A 252 -19.00 -11.64 4.69
C HIS A 252 -18.25 -12.97 4.79
N ILE A 253 -16.94 -13.00 4.51
CA ILE A 253 -16.12 -14.20 4.65
C ILE A 253 -16.11 -14.71 6.09
N ALA A 254 -15.90 -13.82 7.07
CA ALA A 254 -15.90 -14.15 8.49
C ALA A 254 -17.24 -14.78 8.92
N ARG A 255 -18.37 -14.22 8.47
CA ARG A 255 -19.71 -14.75 8.78
C ARG A 255 -19.98 -16.09 8.09
N GLN A 256 -19.77 -16.17 6.78
CA GLN A 256 -20.18 -17.32 5.97
C GLN A 256 -19.26 -18.53 6.14
N ARG A 257 -17.97 -18.32 6.38
CA ARG A 257 -16.96 -19.39 6.38
C ARG A 257 -16.48 -19.76 7.77
N TYR A 258 -16.57 -18.84 8.72
CA TYR A 258 -16.09 -19.06 10.09
C TYR A 258 -17.18 -18.92 11.16
N GLY A 259 -18.40 -18.49 10.80
CA GLY A 259 -19.49 -18.31 11.76
C GLY A 259 -19.24 -17.16 12.77
N VAL A 260 -18.36 -16.22 12.45
CA VAL A 260 -18.00 -15.10 13.34
C VAL A 260 -18.96 -13.94 13.14
N ALA A 261 -19.29 -13.21 14.22
CA ALA A 261 -20.17 -12.03 14.19
C ALA A 261 -21.58 -12.30 13.61
N LEU A 262 -22.09 -13.53 13.74
CA LEU A 262 -23.41 -13.92 13.20
C LEU A 262 -24.57 -13.08 13.75
N GLY A 263 -24.46 -12.57 14.98
CA GLY A 263 -25.47 -11.72 15.64
C GLY A 263 -25.55 -10.28 15.12
N SER A 264 -24.58 -9.81 14.34
CA SER A 264 -24.61 -8.44 13.80
C SER A 264 -25.20 -8.40 12.39
N LYS A 265 -26.18 -7.51 12.17
CA LYS A 265 -26.79 -7.28 10.84
C LYS A 265 -25.94 -6.35 9.94
N SER A 266 -24.95 -5.67 10.51
CA SER A 266 -24.03 -4.77 9.82
C SER A 266 -22.62 -4.84 10.41
N LEU A 267 -21.64 -4.22 9.77
CA LEU A 267 -20.28 -4.09 10.30
C LEU A 267 -20.22 -2.97 11.34
N THR A 268 -20.60 -3.28 12.58
CA THR A 268 -20.49 -2.37 13.73
C THR A 268 -19.06 -2.34 14.27
N PRO A 269 -18.66 -1.33 15.09
CA PRO A 269 -17.34 -1.32 15.73
C PRO A 269 -17.04 -2.58 16.55
N ARG A 270 -18.06 -3.13 17.23
CA ARG A 270 -17.96 -4.39 17.97
C ARG A 270 -17.72 -5.58 17.03
N ALA A 271 -18.52 -5.71 15.97
CA ALA A 271 -18.34 -6.78 14.99
C ALA A 271 -16.96 -6.71 14.31
N TYR A 272 -16.49 -5.49 14.01
CA TYR A 272 -15.15 -5.25 13.47
C TYR A 272 -14.06 -5.79 14.41
N GLN A 273 -14.17 -5.48 15.72
CA GLN A 273 -13.22 -5.95 16.73
C GLN A 273 -13.26 -7.47 16.89
N GLU A 274 -14.45 -8.06 17.03
CA GLU A 274 -14.63 -9.51 17.16
C GLU A 274 -14.01 -10.28 15.99
N ILE A 275 -14.19 -9.79 14.75
CA ILE A 275 -13.58 -10.40 13.55
C ILE A 275 -12.06 -10.28 13.57
N GLY A 276 -11.53 -9.11 13.92
CA GLY A 276 -10.09 -8.90 14.03
C GLY A 276 -9.46 -9.81 15.09
N ASP A 277 -10.08 -9.91 16.26
CA ASP A 277 -9.62 -10.75 17.37
C ASP A 277 -9.68 -12.24 17.02
N PHE A 278 -10.74 -12.66 16.34
CA PHE A 278 -10.85 -14.02 15.81
C PHE A 278 -9.67 -14.37 14.89
N PHE A 279 -9.38 -13.54 13.88
CA PHE A 279 -8.30 -13.83 12.93
C PHE A 279 -6.92 -13.73 13.57
N ARG A 280 -6.71 -12.84 14.55
CA ARG A 280 -5.49 -12.81 15.37
C ARG A 280 -5.32 -14.08 16.19
N GLY A 281 -6.39 -14.60 16.78
CA GLY A 281 -6.38 -15.89 17.49
C GLY A 281 -6.08 -17.08 16.56
N LEU A 282 -6.61 -17.05 15.33
CA LEU A 282 -6.45 -18.13 14.35
C LEU A 282 -5.05 -18.17 13.71
N TRP A 283 -4.52 -17.02 13.29
CA TRP A 283 -3.27 -16.94 12.51
C TRP A 283 -2.08 -16.36 13.29
N GLY A 284 -2.29 -15.97 14.53
CA GLY A 284 -1.25 -15.49 15.43
C GLY A 284 -0.71 -14.09 15.09
N PRO A 285 0.56 -13.80 15.46
CA PRO A 285 1.14 -12.46 15.37
C PRO A 285 1.23 -11.84 13.96
N ARG A 286 1.05 -12.63 12.90
CA ARG A 286 1.06 -12.16 11.50
C ARG A 286 -0.29 -12.37 10.80
N ALA A 287 -1.39 -12.27 11.55
CA ALA A 287 -2.73 -12.47 11.01
C ALA A 287 -3.08 -11.55 9.83
N GLY A 288 -2.61 -10.31 9.82
CA GLY A 288 -2.80 -9.40 8.68
C GLY A 288 -2.16 -9.91 7.39
N TRP A 289 -1.04 -10.63 7.50
CA TRP A 289 -0.39 -11.23 6.33
C TRP A 289 -1.17 -12.42 5.79
N ALA A 290 -1.70 -13.27 6.66
CA ALA A 290 -2.59 -14.35 6.24
C ALA A 290 -3.85 -13.80 5.57
N GLN A 291 -4.43 -12.73 6.14
CA GLN A 291 -5.58 -12.02 5.56
C GLN A 291 -5.28 -11.45 4.17
N ALA A 292 -4.07 -10.93 3.92
CA ALA A 292 -3.67 -10.45 2.59
C ALA A 292 -3.69 -11.57 1.52
N VAL A 293 -3.35 -12.81 1.88
CA VAL A 293 -3.46 -13.97 0.96
C VAL A 293 -4.91 -14.23 0.59
N LEU A 294 -5.81 -14.27 1.58
CA LEU A 294 -7.23 -14.49 1.35
C LEU A 294 -7.87 -13.35 0.55
N PHE A 295 -7.48 -12.10 0.83
CA PHE A 295 -7.95 -10.93 0.10
C PHE A 295 -7.51 -10.97 -1.37
N CYS A 296 -6.25 -11.34 -1.65
CA CYS A 296 -5.76 -11.55 -3.01
C CYS A 296 -6.60 -12.61 -3.76
N ALA A 297 -6.97 -13.68 -3.06
CA ALA A 297 -7.81 -14.73 -3.61
C ALA A 297 -9.25 -14.32 -3.88
N ASP A 298 -9.82 -13.44 -3.06
CA ASP A 298 -11.17 -12.91 -3.27
C ASP A 298 -11.22 -11.97 -4.48
N LEU A 299 -10.23 -11.07 -4.62
CA LEU A 299 -10.13 -10.15 -5.75
C LEU A 299 -10.10 -10.87 -7.11
N ARG A 300 -9.39 -11.99 -7.22
CA ARG A 300 -9.30 -12.76 -8.46
C ARG A 300 -10.53 -13.60 -8.79
N LYS A 301 -11.44 -13.81 -7.84
CA LYS A 301 -12.76 -14.44 -8.13
C LYS A 301 -13.78 -13.45 -8.67
N GLY A 302 -13.58 -12.17 -8.40
CA GLY A 302 -14.42 -11.08 -8.89
C GLY A 302 -13.98 -10.45 -10.21
N GLN A 303 -12.83 -10.88 -10.75
CA GLN A 303 -12.34 -10.54 -12.10
C GLN A 303 -12.70 -11.67 -13.06
#